data_AF-A0A7J9KDY1-F1
#
_entry.id   AF-A0A7J9KDY1-F1
#
_cell.length_a   1.000
_cell.length_b   1.000
_cell.length_c   1.000
_cell.angle_alpha   90.00
_cell.angle_beta   90.00
_cell.angle_gamma   90.00
#
_symmetry.space_group_name_H-M   'P 1'
#
loop_
_entity.id
_entity.type
_entity.pdbx_description
1 polymer ?
#
loop_
_entity_poly.entity_id
_entity_poly.type
_entity_poly.pdbx_seq_one_letter_code
_entity_poly.pdbx_strand_id
1 'polypeptide(L)'
;MDSFEKKGGRLRPIGQMRDFRGVLEDCCLNDLGFVGRWFTWERGRFASTNIRERLDRGVASLSWMNTFPGYRLEHLTHSFSYHCPLLLDTLGG
;
A
#
# COMPACT_ATOMS: atom_id res chain seq x y z
N MET A 1 -5.36 6.06 -5.50
CA MET A 1 -4.04 5.73 -6.07
C MET A 1 -3.54 6.95 -6.82
N ASP A 2 -2.35 7.43 -6.51
CA ASP A 2 -1.80 8.69 -7.03
C ASP A 2 -0.45 8.47 -7.73
N SER A 3 -0.03 9.44 -8.54
CA SER A 3 1.23 9.36 -9.31
C SER A 3 2.47 9.18 -8.43
N PHE A 4 2.41 9.62 -7.17
CA PHE A 4 3.48 9.44 -6.18
C PHE A 4 3.63 8.00 -5.66
N GLU A 5 2.71 7.08 -6.00
CA GLU A 5 2.80 5.66 -5.64
C GLU A 5 3.68 4.86 -6.60
N LYS A 6 4.27 5.51 -7.61
CA LYS A 6 5.19 4.89 -8.56
C LYS A 6 6.39 5.78 -8.84
N LYS A 7 7.58 5.19 -8.80
CA LYS A 7 8.84 5.81 -9.22
C LYS A 7 9.50 4.95 -10.29
N GLY A 8 9.87 5.56 -11.41
CA GLY A 8 10.46 4.86 -12.56
C GLY A 8 9.45 4.01 -13.35
N GLY A 9 9.88 3.55 -14.53
CA GLY A 9 9.03 2.77 -15.45
C GLY A 9 7.83 3.54 -15.99
N ARG A 10 6.92 2.83 -16.67
CA ARG A 10 5.71 3.43 -17.29
C ARG A 10 4.63 3.72 -16.25
N LEU A 11 4.10 4.93 -16.20
CA LEU A 11 2.98 5.28 -15.32
C LEU A 11 1.77 4.33 -15.52
N ARG A 12 1.03 4.08 -14.43
CA ARG A 12 -0.21 3.30 -14.50
C ARG A 12 -1.31 4.09 -15.20
N PRO A 13 -2.18 3.44 -15.99
CA PRO A 13 -3.33 4.10 -16.58
C PRO A 13 -4.25 4.68 -15.50
N ILE A 14 -4.66 5.93 -15.67
CA ILE A 14 -5.55 6.64 -14.72
C ILE A 14 -6.87 5.89 -14.53
N GLY A 15 -7.38 5.24 -15.59
CA GLY A 15 -8.61 4.43 -15.52
C GLY A 15 -8.54 3.35 -14.44
N GLN A 16 -7.46 2.55 -14.40
CA GLN A 16 -7.30 1.51 -13.38
C GLN A 16 -7.25 2.09 -11.96
N MET A 17 -6.66 3.27 -11.79
CA MET A 17 -6.56 3.94 -10.49
C MET A 17 -7.91 4.48 -10.02
N ARG A 18 -8.76 4.90 -10.97
CA ARG A 18 -10.14 5.31 -10.71
C ARG A 18 -11.02 4.12 -10.38
N ASP A 19 -10.94 3.05 -11.16
CA ASP A 19 -11.76 1.86 -10.95
C ASP A 19 -11.46 1.21 -9.59
N PHE A 20 -10.19 1.15 -9.19
CA PHE A 20 -9.80 0.69 -7.86
C PHE A 20 -10.39 1.56 -6.74
N ARG A 21 -10.39 2.89 -6.89
CA ARG A 21 -11.04 3.80 -5.92
C ARG A 21 -12.54 3.58 -5.85
N GLY A 22 -13.19 3.42 -7.00
CA GLY A 22 -14.62 3.13 -7.09
C GLY A 22 -14.98 1.86 -6.32
N VAL A 23 -14.21 0.78 -6.46
CA VAL A 23 -14.44 -0.46 -5.69
C VAL A 23 -14.33 -0.24 -4.17
N LEU A 24 -13.37 0.56 -3.71
CA LEU A 24 -13.25 0.87 -2.28
C LEU A 24 -14.45 1.68 -1.77
N GLU A 25 -14.91 2.64 -2.55
CA GLU A 25 -16.10 3.45 -2.25
C GLU A 25 -17.36 2.58 -2.22
N ASP A 26 -17.59 1.76 -3.26
CA ASP A 26 -18.73 0.85 -3.37
C ASP A 26 -18.79 -0.17 -2.22
N CYS A 27 -17.62 -0.59 -1.72
CA CYS A 27 -17.51 -1.54 -0.61
C CYS A 27 -17.42 -0.87 0.78
N CYS A 28 -17.50 0.47 0.86
CA CYS A 28 -17.31 1.23 2.11
C CYS A 28 -16.00 0.89 2.84
N LEU A 29 -14.92 0.67 2.09
CA LEU A 29 -13.59 0.34 2.59
C LEU A 29 -12.71 1.59 2.64
N ASN A 30 -12.05 1.79 3.77
CA ASN A 30 -11.17 2.92 4.02
C ASN A 30 -9.72 2.44 4.03
N ASP A 31 -8.82 3.29 3.56
CA ASP A 31 -7.39 3.06 3.69
C ASP A 31 -6.98 3.10 5.16
N LEU A 32 -6.28 2.07 5.63
CA LEU A 32 -5.76 2.02 7.00
C LEU A 32 -4.52 2.90 7.20
N GLY A 33 -3.97 3.49 6.13
CA GLY A 33 -2.64 4.09 6.18
C GLY A 33 -1.55 3.04 6.46
N PHE A 34 -0.34 3.51 6.74
CA PHE A 34 0.79 2.66 7.08
C PHE A 34 1.91 3.45 7.78
N VAL A 35 2.81 2.71 8.43
CA VAL A 35 4.07 3.20 8.97
C VAL A 35 5.23 2.46 8.29
N GLY A 36 6.37 3.14 8.10
CA GLY A 36 7.58 2.56 7.52
C GLY A 36 7.78 2.94 6.05
N ARG A 37 8.22 1.98 5.23
CA ARG A 37 8.62 2.24 3.84
C ARG A 37 7.45 2.69 2.97
N TRP A 38 7.63 3.76 2.20
CA TRP A 38 6.58 4.23 1.28
C TRP A 38 6.25 3.25 0.15
N PHE A 39 7.23 2.50 -0.36
CA PHE A 39 7.04 1.54 -1.45
C PHE A 39 7.00 0.12 -0.88
N THR A 40 6.02 -0.65 -1.34
CA THR A 40 5.85 -2.07 -0.99
C THR A 40 6.44 -3.01 -2.03
N TRP A 41 6.82 -2.48 -3.19
CA TRP A 41 7.47 -3.22 -4.26
C TRP A 41 8.65 -2.46 -4.85
N GLU A 42 9.75 -3.16 -5.13
CA GLU A 42 10.93 -2.61 -5.78
C GLU A 42 11.58 -3.65 -6.70
N ARG A 43 11.95 -3.26 -7.93
CA ARG A 43 12.71 -4.09 -8.87
C ARG A 43 13.77 -3.26 -9.59
N GLY A 44 14.91 -3.89 -9.86
CA GLY A 44 16.03 -3.28 -10.59
C GLY A 44 17.15 -2.87 -9.65
N ARG A 45 18.40 -3.12 -10.07
CA ARG A 45 19.60 -2.96 -9.22
C ARG A 45 20.30 -1.61 -9.40
N PHE A 46 20.05 -0.92 -10.51
CA PHE A 46 20.69 0.36 -10.84
C PHE A 46 19.68 1.49 -10.80
N ALA A 47 20.10 2.70 -10.41
CA ALA A 47 19.22 3.85 -10.33
C ALA A 47 18.45 4.13 -11.64
N SER A 48 19.08 3.89 -12.80
CA SER A 48 18.46 4.05 -14.12
C SER A 48 17.37 3.02 -14.44
N THR A 49 17.42 1.84 -13.81
CA THR A 49 16.48 0.72 -14.05
C THR A 49 15.60 0.41 -12.84
N ASN A 50 15.77 1.15 -11.74
CA ASN A 50 15.05 0.93 -10.50
C ASN A 50 13.62 1.44 -10.62
N ILE A 51 12.67 0.54 -10.39
CA ILE A 51 11.25 0.82 -10.38
C ILE A 51 10.74 0.49 -8.99
N ARG A 52 10.00 1.42 -8.39
CA ARG A 52 9.37 1.24 -7.08
C ARG A 52 7.89 1.56 -7.16
N GLU A 53 7.08 0.75 -6.50
CA GLU A 53 5.62 0.91 -6.50
C GLU A 53 5.06 0.63 -5.10
N ARG A 54 3.96 1.31 -4.75
CA ARG A 54 3.12 0.92 -3.62
C ARG A 54 1.96 0.10 -4.16
N LEU A 55 2.11 -1.22 -4.13
CA LEU A 55 1.13 -2.18 -4.64
C LEU A 55 0.21 -2.69 -3.53
N ASP A 56 0.82 -3.08 -2.41
CA ASP A 56 0.12 -3.65 -1.27
C ASP A 56 -0.43 -2.56 -0.33
N ARG A 57 -1.64 -2.77 0.21
CA ARG A 57 -2.36 -1.80 1.04
C ARG A 57 -3.37 -2.51 1.95
N GLY A 58 -3.45 -2.08 3.21
CA GLY A 58 -4.51 -2.49 4.12
C GLY A 58 -5.73 -1.58 3.97
N VAL A 59 -6.91 -2.17 3.83
CA VAL A 59 -8.19 -1.44 3.82
C VAL A 59 -9.18 -2.13 4.75
N ALA A 60 -10.06 -1.37 5.38
CA ALA A 60 -11.09 -1.93 6.26
C ALA A 60 -12.37 -1.09 6.30
N SER A 61 -13.46 -1.71 6.72
CA SER A 61 -14.71 -1.00 7.00
C SER A 61 -14.57 -0.12 8.25
N LEU A 62 -15.46 0.86 8.37
CA LEU A 62 -15.54 1.69 9.58
C LEU A 62 -15.83 0.86 10.84
N SER A 63 -16.67 -0.19 10.73
CA SER A 63 -16.96 -1.09 11.85
C SER A 63 -15.71 -1.82 12.35
N TRP A 64 -14.83 -2.25 11.44
CA TRP A 64 -13.58 -2.90 11.78
C TRP A 64 -12.63 -1.92 12.48
N MET A 65 -12.49 -0.70 11.95
CA MET A 65 -11.65 0.33 12.55
C MET A 65 -12.13 0.72 13.96
N ASN A 66 -13.44 0.79 14.18
CA ASN A 66 -14.01 1.04 15.51
C ASN A 66 -13.81 -0.14 16.48
N THR A 67 -13.69 -1.36 15.96
CA THR A 67 -13.40 -2.55 16.77
C THR A 67 -11.93 -2.59 17.21
N PHE A 68 -11.03 -2.10 16.37
CA PHE A 68 -9.59 -2.09 16.62
C PHE A 68 -9.02 -0.67 16.55
N PRO A 69 -9.42 0.25 17.44
CA PRO A 69 -9.05 1.67 17.32
C PRO A 69 -7.53 1.93 17.46
N GLY A 70 -6.79 0.98 18.02
CA GLY A 70 -5.33 1.02 18.12
C GLY A 70 -4.61 0.40 16.93
N TYR A 71 -5.30 0.02 15.85
CA TYR A 71 -4.64 -0.72 14.76
C TYR A 71 -3.41 0.00 14.21
N ARG A 72 -2.41 -0.77 13.78
CA ARG A 72 -1.19 -0.27 13.14
C ARG A 72 -0.80 -1.18 11.99
N LEU A 73 -0.68 -0.61 10.79
CA LEU A 73 -0.16 -1.29 9.62
C LEU A 73 1.30 -0.87 9.39
N GLU A 74 2.23 -1.82 9.43
CA GLU A 74 3.66 -1.56 9.21
C GLU A 74 4.18 -2.26 7.95
N HIS A 75 4.98 -1.52 7.18
CA HIS A 75 5.71 -2.03 6.02
C HIS A 75 7.10 -2.51 6.46
N LEU A 76 7.27 -3.83 6.58
CA LEU A 76 8.49 -4.46 7.10
C LEU A 76 9.61 -4.53 6.06
N THR A 77 10.85 -4.21 6.47
CA THR A 77 11.99 -4.36 5.56
C THR A 77 12.32 -5.84 5.36
N HIS A 78 12.37 -6.29 4.11
CA HIS A 78 12.77 -7.65 3.75
C HIS A 78 13.75 -7.62 2.56
N SER A 79 14.81 -8.43 2.62
CA SER A 79 15.95 -8.38 1.68
C SER A 79 15.90 -9.41 0.56
N PHE A 80 15.01 -10.39 0.62
CA PHE A 80 14.99 -11.51 -0.34
C PHE A 80 13.78 -11.50 -1.28
N SER A 81 12.87 -10.54 -1.15
CA SER A 81 11.71 -10.39 -2.02
C SER A 81 11.70 -9.01 -2.64
N TYR A 82 11.15 -8.91 -3.85
CA TYR A 82 10.81 -7.62 -4.45
C TYR A 82 9.62 -6.96 -3.74
N HIS A 83 8.90 -7.70 -2.89
CA HIS A 83 7.82 -7.21 -2.04
C HIS A 83 8.24 -7.01 -0.58
N CYS A 84 7.61 -6.02 0.04
CA CYS A 84 7.67 -5.67 1.45
C CYS A 84 6.49 -6.34 2.18
N PRO A 85 6.70 -7.18 3.19
CA PRO A 85 5.62 -7.70 4.01
C PRO A 85 4.85 -6.59 4.72
N LEU A 86 3.54 -6.80 4.89
CA LEU A 86 2.66 -5.94 5.67
C LEU A 86 2.34 -6.63 6.99
N LEU A 87 2.59 -5.94 8.11
CA LEU A 87 2.20 -6.38 9.44
C LEU A 87 1.02 -5.53 9.92
N LEU A 88 -0.14 -6.15 10.11
CA LEU A 88 -1.30 -5.52 10.73
C LEU A 88 -1.38 -5.96 12.19
N ASP A 89 -1.10 -5.04 13.10
CA ASP A 89 -1.33 -5.20 14.53
C ASP A 89 -2.68 -4.57 14.87
N THR A 90 -3.56 -5.32 15.54
CA THR A 90 -4.89 -4.86 15.96
C THR A 90 -4.93 -4.31 17.38
N LEU A 91 -3.85 -4.49 18.14
CA LEU A 91 -3.74 -4.05 19.54
C LEU A 91 -2.93 -2.77 19.69
N GLY A 92 -2.16 -2.37 18.67
CA GLY A 92 -1.44 -1.10 18.64
C GLY A 92 -0.31 -1.05 19.65
N GLY A 93 0.66 -1.95 19.50
CA GLY A 93 1.76 -2.16 20.43
C GLY A 93 2.48 -0.92 20.95
#